data_AF-A0A3B4BST3-F1
#
_entry.id   AF-A0A3B4BST3-F1
#
_cell.length_a   1.000
_cell.length_b   1.000
_cell.length_c   1.000
_cell.angle_alpha   90.00
_cell.angle_beta   90.00
_cell.angle_gamma   90.00
#
_symmetry.space_group_name_H-M   'P 1'
#
loop_
_entity.id
_entity.type
_entity.pdbx_description
1 polymer ?
#
loop_
_entity_poly.entity_id
_entity_poly.type
_entity_poly.pdbx_seq_one_letter_code
_entity_poly.pdbx_strand_id
1 'polypeptide(L)'
;MASGITARMECWSVNPSLLILLTGLLHTVTAVEIKLDMAPDAVDDTFSECRDKMMQNVTAPGGLLQEELEASKDFKELWSRHGGTCQKQIYGGQAHHLAALQAYGNSREQFRQKFNGLVQTKGSNSTTYINEFPFKSLHFLLTDALRLLNPGKTCSTVYFGTKKQYTAENGTEVRFGRFIGASIHKSYETEQIVTEEEGTLFKIMSCSVVNVENYTCNSEEIERLISPTEVFRVQNIEADSTEDVDYKIITLTHSRFLSNHDCYLFPRPLGGSSNPLLSSMVLALMLSFLSLYYCTITHPSV
;
A
#
# COMPACT_ATOMS: atom_id res chain seq x y z
N MET A 1 73.09 -36.33 20.84
CA MET A 1 73.24 -35.56 19.59
C MET A 1 71.84 -35.29 19.05
N ALA A 2 71.31 -34.10 19.29
CA ALA A 2 70.02 -33.68 18.75
C ALA A 2 70.26 -32.40 17.95
N SER A 3 70.04 -32.50 16.65
CA SER A 3 70.24 -31.47 15.64
C SER A 3 69.16 -30.39 15.78
N GLY A 4 69.54 -29.13 15.92
CA GLY A 4 68.62 -28.00 15.91
C GLY A 4 68.31 -27.59 14.47
N ILE A 5 67.05 -27.67 14.08
CA ILE A 5 66.56 -27.15 12.79
C ILE A 5 66.09 -25.72 13.00
N THR A 6 66.77 -24.76 12.36
CA THR A 6 66.37 -23.36 12.32
C THR A 6 65.35 -23.18 11.19
N ALA A 7 64.11 -22.81 11.51
CA ALA A 7 63.11 -22.44 10.50
C ALA A 7 63.29 -20.97 10.11
N ARG A 8 63.42 -20.69 8.81
CA ARG A 8 63.49 -19.34 8.24
C ARG A 8 62.10 -18.97 7.74
N MET A 9 61.52 -17.89 8.26
CA MET A 9 60.22 -17.38 7.85
C MET A 9 60.44 -16.22 6.87
N GLU A 10 60.12 -16.44 5.58
CA GLU A 10 60.16 -15.38 4.56
C GLU A 10 58.76 -14.78 4.41
N CYS A 11 58.56 -13.57 4.93
CA CYS A 11 57.34 -12.80 4.73
C CYS A 11 57.43 -12.05 3.39
N TRP A 12 56.53 -12.33 2.46
CA TRP A 12 56.36 -11.51 1.26
C TRP A 12 55.42 -10.34 1.59
N SER A 13 55.91 -9.11 1.43
CA SER A 13 55.08 -7.91 1.58
C SER A 13 54.17 -7.77 0.37
N VAL A 14 52.88 -8.05 0.53
CA VAL A 14 51.87 -7.70 -0.47
C VAL A 14 51.67 -6.18 -0.40
N ASN A 15 51.93 -5.48 -1.50
CA ASN A 15 51.80 -4.02 -1.56
C ASN A 15 50.33 -3.63 -1.30
N PRO A 16 50.00 -2.90 -0.20
CA PRO A 16 48.62 -2.58 0.16
C PRO A 16 47.91 -1.71 -0.90
N SER A 17 48.67 -1.07 -1.80
CA SER A 17 48.14 -0.29 -2.91
C SER A 17 47.42 -1.16 -3.97
N LEU A 18 47.76 -2.46 -4.06
CA LEU A 18 47.12 -3.37 -5.02
C LEU A 18 45.74 -3.87 -4.55
N LEU A 19 45.50 -3.85 -3.24
CA LEU A 19 44.21 -4.26 -2.65
C LEU A 19 43.14 -3.16 -2.76
N ILE A 20 43.56 -1.89 -2.85
CA ILE A 20 42.66 -0.74 -2.98
C ILE A 20 42.18 -0.55 -4.43
N LEU A 21 42.93 -1.05 -5.42
CA LEU A 21 42.51 -1.03 -6.83
C LEU A 21 41.47 -2.11 -7.19
N LEU A 22 41.29 -3.12 -6.34
CA LEU A 22 40.32 -4.21 -6.53
C LEU A 22 38.99 -3.99 -5.77
N THR A 23 38.92 -3.01 -4.86
CA THR A 23 37.67 -2.61 -4.21
C THR A 23 36.98 -1.43 -4.90
N GLY A 24 37.64 -0.81 -5.88
CA GLY A 24 37.11 0.31 -6.67
C GLY A 24 36.29 -0.07 -7.92
N LEU A 25 36.16 -1.37 -8.24
CA LEU A 25 35.44 -1.87 -9.42
C LEU A 25 34.43 -2.96 -9.01
N LEU A 26 33.41 -2.60 -8.23
CA LEU A 26 32.06 -3.21 -8.24
C LEU A 26 31.15 -2.51 -7.23
N HIS A 27 30.86 -1.24 -7.45
CA HIS A 27 29.58 -0.69 -7.00
C HIS A 27 28.72 -0.46 -8.24
N THR A 28 28.46 -1.55 -8.98
CA THR A 28 27.24 -1.61 -9.79
C THR A 28 26.11 -1.65 -8.78
N VAL A 29 25.54 -0.48 -8.46
CA VAL A 29 24.22 -0.41 -7.82
C VAL A 29 23.29 -1.04 -8.85
N THR A 30 23.06 -2.34 -8.73
CA THR A 30 22.02 -3.00 -9.49
C THR A 30 20.72 -2.41 -8.98
N ALA A 31 20.02 -1.67 -9.84
CA ALA A 31 18.71 -1.16 -9.52
C ALA A 31 17.82 -2.34 -9.09
N VAL A 32 17.20 -2.23 -7.91
CA VAL A 32 16.33 -3.29 -7.40
C VAL A 32 15.06 -3.30 -8.24
N GLU A 33 14.89 -4.31 -9.08
CA GLU A 33 13.64 -4.55 -9.81
C GLU A 33 12.51 -4.92 -8.84
N ILE A 34 11.37 -4.25 -8.96
CA ILE A 34 10.17 -4.48 -8.15
C ILE A 34 9.16 -5.28 -8.97
N LYS A 35 8.96 -6.55 -8.61
CA LYS A 35 7.91 -7.36 -9.24
C LYS A 35 6.52 -6.90 -8.79
N LEU A 36 5.66 -6.57 -9.75
CA LEU A 36 4.25 -6.29 -9.49
C LEU A 36 3.52 -7.58 -9.08
N ASP A 37 2.67 -7.46 -8.08
CA ASP A 37 1.82 -8.53 -7.56
C ASP A 37 0.39 -8.02 -7.30
N MET A 38 -0.40 -8.77 -6.55
CA MET A 38 -1.78 -8.40 -6.18
C MET A 38 -1.87 -7.46 -4.97
N ALA A 39 -0.73 -7.01 -4.43
CA ALA A 39 -0.61 -6.17 -3.24
C ALA A 39 -1.45 -6.70 -2.05
N PRO A 40 -1.14 -7.88 -1.50
CA PRO A 40 -1.97 -8.54 -0.49
C PRO A 40 -2.06 -7.74 0.82
N ASP A 41 -1.02 -6.97 1.16
CA ASP A 41 -0.93 -6.20 2.40
C ASP A 41 -1.46 -4.76 2.28
N ALA A 42 -2.17 -4.46 1.18
CA ALA A 42 -2.69 -3.13 0.93
C ALA A 42 -3.94 -2.84 1.77
N VAL A 43 -4.00 -1.63 2.34
CA VAL A 43 -5.20 -1.02 2.87
C VAL A 43 -6.12 -0.67 1.70
N ASP A 44 -7.05 -1.56 1.41
CA ASP A 44 -7.94 -1.49 0.25
C ASP A 44 -9.43 -1.42 0.66
N ASP A 45 -9.72 -0.97 1.89
CA ASP A 45 -11.09 -0.90 2.44
C ASP A 45 -12.02 -0.06 1.55
N THR A 46 -13.19 -0.60 1.22
CA THR A 46 -14.18 0.05 0.34
C THR A 46 -15.35 0.66 1.11
N PHE A 47 -15.44 0.41 2.43
CA PHE A 47 -16.45 0.95 3.33
C PHE A 47 -17.89 0.71 2.86
N SER A 48 -18.14 -0.39 2.14
CA SER A 48 -19.36 -0.57 1.37
C SER A 48 -20.59 -0.67 2.26
N GLU A 49 -20.42 -1.26 3.45
CA GLU A 49 -21.50 -1.46 4.44
C GLU A 49 -21.46 -0.52 5.64
N CYS A 50 -20.36 0.21 5.82
CA CYS A 50 -20.14 1.06 7.00
C CYS A 50 -19.87 2.52 6.64
N ARG A 51 -20.05 2.92 5.39
CA ARG A 51 -19.75 4.29 4.95
C ARG A 51 -20.30 5.36 5.89
N ASP A 52 -21.58 5.32 6.22
CA ASP A 52 -22.21 6.38 7.02
C ASP A 52 -21.70 6.35 8.47
N LYS A 53 -21.44 5.15 9.02
CA LYS A 53 -20.82 4.96 10.33
C LYS A 53 -19.38 5.46 10.34
N MET A 54 -18.61 5.18 9.30
CA MET A 54 -17.24 5.65 9.13
C MET A 54 -17.20 7.16 8.98
N MET A 55 -18.11 7.74 8.19
CA MET A 55 -18.28 9.19 8.06
C MET A 55 -18.54 9.82 9.42
N GLN A 56 -19.52 9.33 10.18
CA GLN A 56 -19.82 9.84 11.51
C GLN A 56 -18.61 9.72 12.45
N ASN A 57 -17.93 8.58 12.45
CA ASN A 57 -16.75 8.34 13.28
C ASN A 57 -15.58 9.28 12.92
N VAL A 58 -15.40 9.58 11.63
CA VAL A 58 -14.35 10.46 11.12
C VAL A 58 -14.64 11.92 11.44
N THR A 59 -15.89 12.38 11.30
CA THR A 59 -16.23 13.81 11.32
C THR A 59 -16.87 14.30 12.62
N ALA A 60 -17.19 13.41 13.58
CA ALA A 60 -17.73 13.82 14.87
C ALA A 60 -16.75 14.75 15.63
N PRO A 61 -17.24 15.64 16.51
CA PRO A 61 -16.38 16.36 17.44
C PRO A 61 -15.56 15.37 18.29
N GLY A 62 -14.23 15.54 18.31
CA GLY A 62 -13.33 14.55 18.93
C GLY A 62 -13.26 13.21 18.19
N GLY A 63 -13.73 13.14 16.95
CA GLY A 63 -13.69 11.94 16.12
C GLY A 63 -12.31 11.68 15.51
N LEU A 64 -12.24 10.61 14.71
CA LEU A 64 -10.98 10.03 14.25
C LEU A 64 -10.09 11.01 13.48
N LEU A 65 -10.66 11.90 12.65
CA LEU A 65 -9.86 12.89 11.93
C LEU A 65 -9.18 13.86 12.91
N GLN A 66 -9.90 14.31 13.93
CA GLN A 66 -9.34 15.23 14.91
C GLN A 66 -8.22 14.55 15.70
N GLU A 67 -8.43 13.31 16.14
CA GLU A 67 -7.42 12.50 16.82
C GLU A 67 -6.15 12.32 15.97
N GLU A 68 -6.30 11.93 14.69
CA GLU A 68 -5.19 11.71 13.77
C GLU A 68 -4.41 13.02 13.46
N LEU A 69 -5.11 14.15 13.34
CA LEU A 69 -4.49 15.46 13.17
C LEU A 69 -3.75 15.92 14.44
N GLU A 70 -4.27 15.63 15.63
CA GLU A 70 -3.58 15.97 16.88
C GLU A 70 -2.34 15.10 17.12
N ALA A 71 -2.38 13.84 16.69
CA ALA A 71 -1.27 12.89 16.81
C ALA A 71 -0.13 13.13 15.80
N SER A 72 -0.38 13.81 14.68
CA SER A 72 0.61 14.00 13.61
C SER A 72 0.74 15.45 13.18
N LYS A 73 1.86 16.09 13.55
CA LYS A 73 2.19 17.47 13.14
C LYS A 73 2.18 17.62 11.61
N ASP A 74 2.79 16.69 10.89
CA ASP A 74 2.84 16.72 9.43
C ASP A 74 1.44 16.65 8.81
N PHE A 75 0.58 15.76 9.33
CA PHE A 75 -0.78 15.63 8.82
C PHE A 75 -1.62 16.88 9.14
N LYS A 76 -1.45 17.44 10.34
CA LYS A 76 -2.10 18.69 10.76
C LYS A 76 -1.72 19.87 9.89
N GLU A 77 -0.43 20.03 9.63
CA GLU A 77 0.09 21.11 8.79
C GLU A 77 -0.45 20.96 7.36
N LEU A 78 -0.39 19.74 6.81
CA LEU A 78 -0.94 19.44 5.50
C LEU A 78 -2.42 19.82 5.41
N TRP A 79 -3.23 19.29 6.32
CA TRP A 79 -4.68 19.47 6.32
C TRP A 79 -5.06 20.93 6.45
N SER A 80 -4.40 21.66 7.36
CA SER A 80 -4.69 23.09 7.59
C SER A 80 -4.22 24.00 6.46
N ARG A 81 -3.09 23.68 5.82
CA ARG A 81 -2.53 24.48 4.72
C ARG A 81 -3.28 24.29 3.40
N HIS A 82 -3.73 23.06 3.15
CA HIS A 82 -4.20 22.66 1.83
C HIS A 82 -5.69 22.30 1.79
N GLY A 83 -6.27 21.84 2.91
CA GLY A 83 -7.69 21.53 3.00
C GLY A 83 -8.54 22.80 3.05
N GLY A 84 -9.63 22.84 2.27
CA GLY A 84 -10.56 23.97 2.22
C GLY A 84 -10.02 25.21 1.48
N THR A 85 -8.97 25.05 0.67
CA THR A 85 -8.31 26.15 -0.06
C THR A 85 -9.18 26.76 -1.16
N CYS A 86 -10.18 26.03 -1.65
CA CYS A 86 -11.20 26.57 -2.53
C CYS A 86 -12.55 25.87 -2.30
N GLN A 87 -13.62 26.53 -2.75
CA GLN A 87 -14.97 25.99 -2.69
C GLN A 87 -15.31 25.32 -4.01
N LYS A 88 -15.49 24.00 -3.95
CA LYS A 88 -15.99 23.15 -5.04
C LYS A 88 -17.04 22.21 -4.46
N GLN A 89 -17.84 21.59 -5.33
CA GLN A 89 -18.88 20.68 -4.89
C GLN A 89 -18.56 19.26 -5.35
N ILE A 90 -18.49 18.33 -4.40
CA ILE A 90 -18.52 16.89 -4.64
C ILE A 90 -19.95 16.44 -4.34
N TYR A 91 -20.74 16.14 -5.38
CA TYR A 91 -22.12 15.71 -5.21
C TYR A 91 -22.21 14.40 -4.41
N GLY A 92 -23.10 14.36 -3.41
CA GLY A 92 -23.20 13.23 -2.47
C GLY A 92 -22.09 13.19 -1.41
N GLY A 93 -21.14 14.13 -1.47
CA GLY A 93 -20.07 14.31 -0.51
C GLY A 93 -20.36 15.37 0.55
N GLN A 94 -19.42 15.47 1.48
CA GLN A 94 -19.34 16.50 2.53
C GLN A 94 -18.05 17.32 2.34
N ALA A 95 -17.96 18.48 3.01
CA ALA A 95 -16.78 19.35 2.99
C ALA A 95 -15.47 18.62 3.30
N HIS A 96 -15.50 17.62 4.20
CA HIS A 96 -14.34 16.79 4.54
C HIS A 96 -13.75 16.01 3.35
N HIS A 97 -14.56 15.60 2.37
CA HIS A 97 -14.07 14.90 1.17
C HIS A 97 -13.26 15.85 0.30
N LEU A 98 -13.79 17.06 0.08
CA LEU A 98 -13.08 18.09 -0.67
C LEU A 98 -11.79 18.49 0.05
N ALA A 99 -11.85 18.69 1.36
CA ALA A 99 -10.68 19.01 2.16
C ALA A 99 -9.61 17.89 2.10
N ALA A 100 -10.01 16.62 2.17
CA ALA A 100 -9.09 15.49 2.01
C ALA A 100 -8.46 15.45 0.62
N LEU A 101 -9.26 15.63 -0.43
CA LEU A 101 -8.78 15.63 -1.82
C LEU A 101 -7.81 16.79 -2.07
N GLN A 102 -8.12 17.98 -1.55
CA GLN A 102 -7.25 19.15 -1.64
C GLN A 102 -5.98 18.98 -0.81
N ALA A 103 -6.09 18.44 0.41
CA ALA A 103 -4.96 18.20 1.29
C ALA A 103 -3.98 17.19 0.68
N TYR A 104 -4.50 16.08 0.15
CA TYR A 104 -3.70 15.06 -0.52
C TYR A 104 -3.15 15.56 -1.86
N GLY A 105 -3.99 16.15 -2.71
CA GLY A 105 -3.60 16.61 -4.04
C GLY A 105 -2.50 17.67 -3.98
N ASN A 106 -2.64 18.67 -3.10
CA ASN A 106 -1.65 19.73 -2.91
C ASN A 106 -0.50 19.37 -1.94
N SER A 107 -0.44 18.12 -1.46
CA SER A 107 0.62 17.72 -0.54
C SER A 107 2.00 17.76 -1.19
N ARG A 108 3.06 17.65 -0.40
CA ARG A 108 4.40 17.40 -0.95
C ARG A 108 4.53 15.92 -1.30
N GLU A 109 5.34 15.62 -2.30
CA GLU A 109 5.64 14.25 -2.72
C GLU A 109 6.04 13.34 -1.53
N GLN A 110 6.87 13.85 -0.62
CA GLN A 110 7.30 13.14 0.58
C GLN A 110 6.13 12.63 1.45
N PHE A 111 5.09 13.45 1.62
CA PHE A 111 3.89 13.03 2.36
C PHE A 111 3.14 11.94 1.59
N ARG A 112 2.95 12.12 0.27
CA ARG A 112 2.28 11.12 -0.58
C ARG A 112 3.00 9.78 -0.56
N GLN A 113 4.33 9.80 -0.64
CA GLN A 113 5.16 8.59 -0.55
C GLN A 113 4.99 7.90 0.80
N LYS A 114 5.01 8.64 1.91
CA LYS A 114 4.80 8.10 3.26
C LYS A 114 3.39 7.50 3.41
N PHE A 115 2.36 8.25 3.03
CA PHE A 115 0.98 7.80 3.07
C PHE A 115 0.78 6.54 2.22
N ASN A 116 1.16 6.59 0.94
CA ASN A 116 1.00 5.45 0.03
C ASN A 116 1.86 4.25 0.40
N GLY A 117 3.02 4.44 1.02
CA GLY A 117 3.83 3.35 1.58
C GLY A 117 3.11 2.62 2.72
N LEU A 118 2.40 3.35 3.57
CA LEU A 118 1.57 2.74 4.62
C LEU A 118 0.28 2.13 4.05
N VAL A 119 -0.34 2.76 3.04
CA VAL A 119 -1.48 2.16 2.32
C VAL A 119 -1.05 0.83 1.71
N GLN A 120 0.16 0.72 1.15
CA GLN A 120 0.65 -0.51 0.52
C GLN A 120 0.98 -1.65 1.51
N THR A 121 1.17 -1.35 2.80
CA THR A 121 1.78 -2.31 3.75
C THR A 121 1.00 -2.56 5.04
N LYS A 122 0.01 -1.72 5.38
CA LYS A 122 -0.69 -1.77 6.68
C LYS A 122 -2.10 -2.35 6.60
N GLY A 123 -2.41 -3.07 5.52
CA GLY A 123 -3.65 -3.82 5.33
C GLY A 123 -3.40 -5.33 5.26
N SER A 124 -2.47 -5.89 6.04
CA SER A 124 -2.31 -7.35 6.07
C SER A 124 -3.36 -8.04 6.94
N ASN A 125 -3.85 -7.35 7.98
CA ASN A 125 -4.88 -7.81 8.90
C ASN A 125 -5.47 -6.65 9.71
N SER A 126 -6.58 -6.89 10.42
CA SER A 126 -7.27 -5.86 11.19
C SER A 126 -6.42 -5.25 12.31
N THR A 127 -5.60 -6.05 12.98
CA THR A 127 -4.74 -5.57 14.08
C THR A 127 -3.69 -4.61 13.56
N THR A 128 -3.00 -4.95 12.47
CA THR A 128 -2.02 -4.09 11.81
C THR A 128 -2.70 -2.81 11.29
N TYR A 129 -3.86 -2.91 10.65
CA TYR A 129 -4.59 -1.74 10.19
C TYR A 129 -5.02 -0.81 11.34
N ILE A 130 -5.59 -1.37 12.42
CA ILE A 130 -6.07 -0.57 13.56
C ILE A 130 -4.90 0.13 14.26
N ASN A 131 -3.80 -0.59 14.52
CA ASN A 131 -2.73 -0.11 15.37
C ASN A 131 -1.62 0.64 14.62
N GLU A 132 -1.40 0.35 13.33
CA GLU A 132 -0.22 0.83 12.60
C GLU A 132 -0.53 1.71 11.39
N PHE A 133 -1.80 1.87 10.99
CA PHE A 133 -2.20 2.79 9.92
C PHE A 133 -2.80 4.08 10.52
N PRO A 134 -2.07 5.19 10.60
CA PRO A 134 -2.52 6.43 11.28
C PRO A 134 -3.28 7.39 10.37
N PHE A 135 -3.67 6.95 9.17
CA PHE A 135 -4.30 7.79 8.14
C PHE A 135 -5.66 7.22 7.69
N LYS A 136 -6.41 6.66 8.63
CA LYS A 136 -7.70 6.00 8.36
C LYS A 136 -8.72 7.00 7.84
N SER A 137 -8.76 8.21 8.41
CA SER A 137 -9.68 9.27 7.98
C SER A 137 -9.34 9.74 6.56
N LEU A 138 -8.06 9.96 6.28
CA LEU A 138 -7.62 10.40 4.95
C LEU A 138 -7.91 9.34 3.89
N HIS A 139 -7.57 8.08 4.16
CA HIS A 139 -7.85 6.95 3.25
C HIS A 139 -9.34 6.81 2.97
N PHE A 140 -10.17 6.84 4.02
CA PHE A 140 -11.63 6.77 3.88
C PHE A 140 -12.17 7.92 3.01
N LEU A 141 -11.82 9.16 3.35
CA LEU A 141 -12.34 10.33 2.65
C LEU A 141 -11.88 10.37 1.18
N LEU A 142 -10.65 9.97 0.88
CA LEU A 142 -10.17 9.85 -0.51
C LEU A 142 -10.88 8.73 -1.27
N THR A 143 -11.02 7.56 -0.66
CA THR A 143 -11.70 6.41 -1.27
C THR A 143 -13.16 6.75 -1.60
N ASP A 144 -13.88 7.35 -0.64
CA ASP A 144 -15.27 7.74 -0.87
C ASP A 144 -15.40 8.90 -1.85
N ALA A 145 -14.47 9.86 -1.84
CA ALA A 145 -14.44 10.95 -2.82
C ALA A 145 -14.29 10.41 -4.26
N LEU A 146 -13.35 9.48 -4.49
CA LEU A 146 -13.16 8.86 -5.81
C LEU A 146 -14.43 8.17 -6.29
N ARG A 147 -15.11 7.43 -5.40
CA ARG A 147 -16.38 6.77 -5.70
C ARG A 147 -17.49 7.76 -6.08
N LEU A 148 -17.57 8.90 -5.38
CA LEU A 148 -18.56 9.95 -5.66
C LEU A 148 -18.26 10.73 -6.95
N LEU A 149 -16.98 10.89 -7.31
CA LEU A 149 -16.54 11.61 -8.50
C LEU A 149 -16.62 10.80 -9.79
N ASN A 150 -16.64 9.47 -9.70
CA ASN A 150 -16.84 8.58 -10.85
C ASN A 150 -17.89 7.48 -10.57
N PRO A 151 -19.18 7.87 -10.37
CA PRO A 151 -20.24 6.91 -10.03
C PRO A 151 -20.53 5.94 -11.18
N GLY A 152 -20.28 6.35 -12.43
CA GLY A 152 -20.45 5.54 -13.63
C GLY A 152 -19.30 4.56 -13.90
N LYS A 153 -18.21 4.62 -13.12
CA LYS A 153 -16.99 3.84 -13.34
C LYS A 153 -16.46 3.99 -14.77
N THR A 154 -16.55 5.21 -15.31
CA THR A 154 -16.05 5.54 -16.64
C THR A 154 -14.54 5.32 -16.67
N CYS A 155 -14.07 4.61 -17.69
CA CYS A 155 -12.65 4.31 -17.84
C CYS A 155 -11.96 5.37 -18.68
N SER A 156 -10.68 5.61 -18.41
CA SER A 156 -9.83 6.53 -19.17
C SER A 156 -8.39 6.04 -19.19
N THR A 157 -7.69 6.36 -20.28
CA THR A 157 -6.25 6.09 -20.38
C THR A 157 -5.49 7.21 -19.70
N VAL A 158 -4.58 6.84 -18.81
CA VAL A 158 -3.65 7.73 -18.11
C VAL A 158 -2.26 7.10 -18.08
N TYR A 159 -1.28 7.91 -17.71
CA TYR A 159 0.13 7.56 -17.66
C TYR A 159 0.67 7.81 -16.27
N PHE A 160 1.57 6.95 -15.81
CA PHE A 160 2.28 7.11 -14.55
C PHE A 160 3.74 6.73 -14.76
N GLY A 161 4.64 7.69 -14.58
CA GLY A 161 6.08 7.52 -14.70
C GLY A 161 6.74 7.36 -13.33
N THR A 162 7.76 6.52 -13.25
CA THR A 162 8.51 6.31 -12.01
C THR A 162 9.95 5.92 -12.30
N LYS A 163 10.87 6.43 -11.48
CA LYS A 163 12.29 6.07 -11.47
C LYS A 163 12.55 4.65 -10.98
N LYS A 164 11.55 4.01 -10.37
CA LYS A 164 11.61 2.61 -9.97
C LYS A 164 11.39 1.70 -11.17
N GLN A 165 12.21 0.66 -11.26
CA GLN A 165 12.01 -0.40 -12.22
C GLN A 165 10.99 -1.40 -11.72
N TYR A 166 9.90 -1.54 -12.47
CA TYR A 166 8.90 -2.56 -12.23
C TYR A 166 9.02 -3.68 -13.25
N THR A 167 8.72 -4.89 -12.81
CA THR A 167 8.59 -6.07 -13.67
C THR A 167 7.23 -6.72 -13.47
N ALA A 168 6.72 -7.34 -14.52
CA ALA A 168 5.47 -8.08 -14.51
C ALA A 168 5.53 -9.18 -15.58
N GLU A 169 4.48 -9.98 -15.64
CA GLU A 169 4.34 -11.05 -16.64
C GLU A 169 3.10 -10.76 -17.49
N ASN A 170 3.21 -10.89 -18.81
CA ASN A 170 2.08 -10.68 -19.70
C ASN A 170 0.92 -11.62 -19.35
N GLY A 171 -0.28 -11.06 -19.26
CA GLY A 171 -1.50 -11.80 -18.96
C GLY A 171 -1.77 -12.06 -17.47
N THR A 172 -0.89 -11.65 -16.55
CA THR A 172 -1.17 -11.73 -15.10
C THR A 172 -2.03 -10.56 -14.62
N GLU A 173 -2.68 -10.75 -13.48
CA GLU A 173 -3.35 -9.67 -12.75
C GLU A 173 -2.38 -9.06 -11.74
N VAL A 174 -2.39 -7.73 -11.65
CA VAL A 174 -1.57 -6.94 -10.74
C VAL A 174 -2.39 -5.82 -10.11
N ARG A 175 -1.93 -5.32 -8.97
CA ARG A 175 -2.52 -4.18 -8.25
C ARG A 175 -1.42 -3.31 -7.67
N PHE A 176 -1.60 -1.99 -7.73
CA PHE A 176 -0.63 -1.08 -7.11
C PHE A 176 -0.69 -1.08 -5.58
N GLY A 177 -1.87 -1.38 -5.00
CA GLY A 177 -2.08 -1.42 -3.55
C GLY A 177 -1.94 -0.07 -2.86
N ARG A 178 -2.02 1.02 -3.62
CA ARG A 178 -1.87 2.40 -3.16
C ARG A 178 -2.55 3.35 -4.14
N PHE A 179 -2.75 4.59 -3.73
CA PHE A 179 -3.24 5.61 -4.66
C PHE A 179 -2.14 5.98 -5.65
N ILE A 180 -2.49 6.08 -6.93
CA ILE A 180 -1.55 6.47 -7.99
C ILE A 180 -1.97 7.83 -8.55
N GLY A 181 -1.07 8.81 -8.41
CA GLY A 181 -1.13 10.04 -9.18
C GLY A 181 -0.69 9.75 -10.61
N ALA A 182 -1.44 10.26 -11.58
CA ALA A 182 -1.22 10.01 -12.99
C ALA A 182 -1.57 11.26 -13.82
N SER A 183 -1.13 11.28 -15.08
CA SER A 183 -1.48 12.32 -16.06
C SER A 183 -2.14 11.73 -17.30
N ILE A 184 -2.94 12.52 -18.03
CA ILE A 184 -3.39 12.15 -19.38
C ILE A 184 -2.29 12.32 -20.44
N HIS A 185 -1.19 12.99 -20.10
CA HIS A 185 -0.11 13.33 -21.02
C HIS A 185 1.10 12.39 -20.82
N LYS A 186 1.36 11.53 -21.80
CA LYS A 186 2.54 10.65 -21.81
C LYS A 186 3.84 11.45 -21.61
N SER A 187 3.96 12.60 -22.27
CA SER A 187 5.19 13.41 -22.26
C SER A 187 5.60 13.88 -20.87
N TYR A 188 4.65 14.36 -20.05
CA TYR A 188 4.95 14.84 -18.69
C TYR A 188 5.50 13.73 -17.79
N GLU A 189 4.95 12.51 -17.92
CA GLU A 189 5.42 11.35 -17.15
C GLU A 189 6.75 10.82 -17.67
N THR A 190 6.98 10.87 -18.99
CA THR A 190 8.27 10.50 -19.58
C THR A 190 9.38 11.48 -19.18
N GLU A 191 9.14 12.79 -19.16
CA GLU A 191 10.13 13.79 -18.69
C GLU A 191 10.60 13.53 -17.26
N GLN A 192 9.72 13.06 -16.36
CA GLN A 192 10.10 12.70 -15.00
C GLN A 192 11.03 11.48 -14.93
N ILE A 193 10.91 10.55 -15.88
CA ILE A 193 11.77 9.37 -16.01
C ILE A 193 13.12 9.76 -16.63
N VAL A 194 13.12 10.63 -17.65
CA VAL A 194 14.30 10.98 -18.45
C VAL A 194 15.40 11.71 -17.64
N THR A 195 15.10 12.17 -16.43
CA THR A 195 16.12 12.73 -15.52
C THR A 195 17.08 11.68 -14.92
N GLU A 196 16.88 10.38 -15.19
CA GLU A 196 17.62 9.27 -14.58
C GLU A 196 18.03 8.20 -15.60
N GLU A 197 18.97 7.34 -15.23
CA GLU A 197 19.55 6.31 -16.11
C GLU A 197 18.56 5.18 -16.47
N GLU A 198 17.56 4.86 -15.62
CA GLU A 198 16.58 3.77 -15.87
C GLU A 198 15.22 4.04 -15.18
N GLY A 199 14.10 3.53 -15.74
CA GLY A 199 12.78 3.67 -15.11
C GLY A 199 11.63 2.83 -15.71
N THR A 200 10.39 3.08 -15.25
CA THR A 200 9.19 2.44 -15.79
C THR A 200 8.09 3.46 -16.05
N LEU A 201 7.52 3.39 -17.25
CA LEU A 201 6.33 4.12 -17.65
C LEU A 201 5.13 3.18 -17.70
N PHE A 202 4.08 3.51 -16.99
CA PHE A 202 2.81 2.79 -17.05
C PHE A 202 1.85 3.48 -18.00
N LYS A 203 1.26 2.71 -18.93
CA LYS A 203 0.08 3.13 -19.70
C LYS A 203 -1.13 2.39 -19.13
N ILE A 204 -2.02 3.10 -18.47
CA ILE A 204 -3.08 2.51 -17.64
C ILE A 204 -4.45 2.88 -18.19
N MET A 205 -5.23 1.90 -18.64
CA MET A 205 -6.67 2.07 -18.83
C MET A 205 -7.37 1.78 -17.49
N SER A 206 -7.72 2.82 -16.75
CA SER A 206 -8.32 2.73 -15.40
C SER A 206 -9.77 3.18 -15.39
N CYS A 207 -10.62 2.46 -14.67
CA CYS A 207 -12.03 2.76 -14.41
C CYS A 207 -12.28 3.36 -13.02
N SER A 208 -11.23 3.46 -12.18
CA SER A 208 -11.27 4.16 -10.89
C SER A 208 -10.71 5.58 -10.94
N VAL A 209 -10.10 5.95 -12.06
CA VAL A 209 -9.44 7.23 -12.24
C VAL A 209 -10.43 8.39 -12.17
N VAL A 210 -10.04 9.45 -11.47
CA VAL A 210 -10.79 10.70 -11.38
C VAL A 210 -9.89 11.90 -11.70
N ASN A 211 -10.47 12.97 -12.26
CA ASN A 211 -9.79 14.26 -12.37
C ASN A 211 -9.80 14.95 -11.00
N VAL A 212 -8.63 15.07 -10.36
CA VAL A 212 -8.50 15.74 -9.06
C VAL A 212 -8.09 17.20 -9.19
N GLU A 213 -7.41 17.58 -10.28
CA GLU A 213 -7.00 18.95 -10.60
C GLU A 213 -8.17 19.95 -10.50
N ASN A 214 -9.35 19.56 -11.01
CA ASN A 214 -10.58 20.36 -10.95
C ASN A 214 -11.04 20.72 -9.53
N TYR A 215 -10.55 20.00 -8.52
CA TYR A 215 -10.93 20.13 -7.11
C TYR A 215 -9.81 20.66 -6.22
N THR A 216 -8.55 20.56 -6.66
CA THR A 216 -7.37 20.99 -5.91
C THR A 216 -7.02 22.47 -6.12
N CYS A 217 -7.57 23.10 -7.17
CA CYS A 217 -7.56 24.53 -7.52
C CYS A 217 -6.19 25.17 -7.79
N ASN A 218 -5.21 24.93 -6.93
CA ASN A 218 -3.87 25.49 -6.99
C ASN A 218 -2.79 24.44 -7.27
N SER A 219 -3.19 23.18 -7.48
CA SER A 219 -2.24 22.07 -7.61
C SER A 219 -2.01 21.69 -9.06
N GLU A 220 -0.76 21.75 -9.47
CA GLU A 220 -0.25 21.07 -10.66
C GLU A 220 0.45 19.74 -10.29
N GLU A 221 0.38 19.33 -9.02
CA GLU A 221 1.13 18.17 -8.49
C GLU A 221 0.51 16.83 -8.87
N ILE A 222 -0.83 16.75 -8.94
CA ILE A 222 -1.55 15.54 -9.32
C ILE A 222 -2.73 15.95 -10.21
N GLU A 223 -2.72 15.47 -11.45
CA GLU A 223 -3.82 15.69 -12.38
C GLU A 223 -4.95 14.67 -12.16
N ARG A 224 -4.58 13.38 -12.13
CA ARG A 224 -5.48 12.23 -12.02
C ARG A 224 -5.11 11.37 -10.84
N LEU A 225 -6.12 10.76 -10.21
CA LEU A 225 -5.92 9.86 -9.07
C LEU A 225 -6.64 8.53 -9.30
N ILE A 226 -5.93 7.42 -9.10
CA ILE A 226 -6.42 6.04 -9.22
C ILE A 226 -6.54 5.42 -7.82
N SER A 227 -7.60 4.63 -7.61
CA SER A 227 -7.87 3.92 -6.36
C SER A 227 -6.91 2.74 -6.11
N PRO A 228 -6.57 2.43 -4.83
CA PRO A 228 -5.80 1.24 -4.48
C PRO A 228 -6.54 -0.09 -4.75
N THR A 229 -7.85 -0.06 -5.01
CA THR A 229 -8.72 -1.25 -5.12
C THR A 229 -8.84 -1.81 -6.54
N GLU A 230 -8.26 -1.14 -7.53
CA GLU A 230 -8.39 -1.55 -8.93
C GLU A 230 -7.35 -2.60 -9.30
N VAL A 231 -7.82 -3.71 -9.86
CA VAL A 231 -6.98 -4.78 -10.41
C VAL A 231 -6.82 -4.57 -11.90
N PHE A 232 -5.59 -4.70 -12.38
CA PHE A 232 -5.23 -4.55 -13.77
C PHE A 232 -4.71 -5.85 -14.34
N ARG A 233 -5.07 -6.14 -15.59
CA ARG A 233 -4.42 -7.17 -16.39
C ARG A 233 -3.24 -6.53 -17.14
N VAL A 234 -2.08 -7.18 -17.07
CA VAL A 234 -0.89 -6.82 -17.84
C VAL A 234 -1.11 -7.24 -19.29
N GLN A 235 -1.18 -6.26 -20.19
CA GLN A 235 -1.41 -6.52 -21.61
C GLN A 235 -0.12 -6.68 -22.39
N ASN A 236 0.85 -5.82 -22.10
CA ASN A 236 2.08 -5.77 -22.86
C ASN A 236 3.20 -5.13 -22.02
N ILE A 237 4.42 -5.54 -22.31
CA ILE A 237 5.65 -5.02 -21.71
C ILE A 237 6.62 -4.78 -22.85
N GLU A 238 7.01 -3.52 -23.05
CA GLU A 238 7.91 -3.09 -24.12
C GLU A 238 9.13 -2.43 -23.49
N ALA A 239 10.31 -2.60 -24.10
CA ALA A 239 11.43 -1.71 -23.85
C ALA A 239 11.31 -0.52 -24.80
N ASP A 240 11.50 0.68 -24.29
CA ASP A 240 11.55 1.92 -25.06
C ASP A 240 12.81 2.68 -24.63
N SER A 241 13.34 3.48 -25.54
CA SER A 241 14.51 4.30 -25.26
C SER A 241 14.38 5.66 -25.92
N THR A 242 14.78 6.67 -25.18
CA THR A 242 15.08 8.00 -25.73
C THR A 242 16.58 8.14 -25.90
N GLU A 243 17.06 9.20 -26.56
CA GLU A 243 18.50 9.38 -26.85
C GLU A 243 19.41 9.21 -25.62
N ASP A 244 18.89 9.46 -24.42
CA ASP A 244 19.65 9.44 -23.15
C ASP A 244 19.17 8.43 -22.09
N VAL A 245 18.03 7.73 -22.27
CA VAL A 245 17.41 6.90 -21.20
C VAL A 245 16.69 5.67 -21.74
N ASP A 246 16.98 4.51 -21.14
CA ASP A 246 16.26 3.24 -21.32
C ASP A 246 15.14 3.11 -20.27
N TYR A 247 13.90 2.88 -20.71
CA TYR A 247 12.78 2.63 -19.80
C TYR A 247 11.82 1.56 -20.31
N LYS A 248 11.17 0.85 -19.38
CA LYS A 248 10.15 -0.14 -19.72
C LYS A 248 8.78 0.50 -19.77
N ILE A 249 7.97 0.17 -20.77
CA ILE A 249 6.55 0.52 -20.82
C ILE A 249 5.73 -0.71 -20.42
N ILE A 250 4.95 -0.59 -19.34
CA ILE A 250 3.99 -1.61 -18.91
C ILE A 250 2.58 -1.12 -19.22
N THR A 251 1.88 -1.81 -20.12
CA THR A 251 0.49 -1.52 -20.46
C THR A 251 -0.46 -2.32 -19.58
N LEU A 252 -1.30 -1.60 -18.84
CA LEU A 252 -2.26 -2.13 -17.88
C LEU A 252 -3.68 -1.79 -18.32
N THR A 253 -4.60 -2.74 -18.22
CA THR A 253 -6.03 -2.49 -18.43
C THR A 253 -6.84 -2.96 -17.25
N HIS A 254 -7.86 -2.20 -16.88
CA HIS A 254 -8.86 -2.61 -15.89
C HIS A 254 -9.29 -4.06 -16.11
N SER A 255 -9.21 -4.85 -15.05
CA SER A 255 -9.77 -6.22 -15.00
C SER A 255 -11.03 -6.23 -14.15
N ARG A 256 -10.91 -5.79 -12.89
CA ARG A 256 -12.00 -5.73 -11.91
C ARG A 256 -11.64 -4.84 -10.73
N PHE A 257 -12.62 -4.58 -9.88
CA PHE A 257 -12.38 -4.06 -8.54
C PHE A 257 -12.25 -5.23 -7.56
N LEU A 258 -11.25 -5.17 -6.68
CA LEU A 258 -11.05 -6.14 -5.61
C LEU A 258 -10.60 -5.41 -4.36
N SER A 259 -11.25 -5.75 -3.26
CA SER A 259 -10.86 -5.37 -1.93
C SER A 259 -10.82 -6.60 -1.04
N ASN A 260 -9.76 -6.75 -0.27
CA ASN A 260 -9.64 -7.79 0.74
C ASN A 260 -10.26 -7.34 2.08
N HIS A 261 -10.67 -6.07 2.17
CA HIS A 261 -11.05 -5.39 3.40
C HIS A 261 -12.40 -4.71 3.23
N ASP A 262 -13.35 -4.97 4.12
CA ASP A 262 -14.53 -4.13 4.20
C ASP A 262 -14.86 -3.86 5.66
N CYS A 263 -14.81 -2.58 6.02
CA CYS A 263 -15.17 -2.08 7.33
C CYS A 263 -14.31 -2.63 8.48
N TYR A 264 -12.98 -2.59 8.33
CA TYR A 264 -12.04 -3.14 9.31
C TYR A 264 -12.13 -2.49 10.70
N LEU A 265 -12.55 -1.22 10.80
CA LEU A 265 -12.82 -0.56 12.08
C LEU A 265 -14.10 -1.04 12.77
N PHE A 266 -15.00 -1.69 12.03
CA PHE A 266 -16.30 -2.11 12.51
C PHE A 266 -16.54 -3.59 12.18
N PRO A 267 -15.69 -4.50 12.68
CA PRO A 267 -15.83 -5.91 12.41
C PRO A 267 -17.22 -6.37 12.83
N ARG A 268 -17.87 -7.15 11.96
CA ARG A 268 -19.17 -7.73 12.29
C ARG A 268 -19.02 -8.55 13.56
N PRO A 269 -20.01 -8.52 14.47
CA PRO A 269 -20.09 -9.53 15.50
C PRO A 269 -20.06 -10.88 14.79
N LEU A 270 -19.11 -11.76 15.13
CA LEU A 270 -19.14 -13.14 14.65
C LEU A 270 -20.53 -13.66 14.99
N GLY A 271 -21.30 -14.01 13.97
CA GLY A 271 -22.62 -14.62 14.09
C GLY A 271 -22.46 -15.98 14.77
N GLY A 272 -22.27 -15.96 16.08
CA GLY A 272 -22.31 -17.13 16.93
C GLY A 272 -23.75 -17.60 16.98
N SER A 273 -24.12 -18.49 16.06
CA SER A 273 -25.12 -19.51 16.38
C SER A 273 -24.49 -20.51 17.35
N SER A 274 -24.02 -20.04 18.50
CA SER A 274 -23.76 -20.89 19.65
C SER A 274 -25.11 -21.09 20.34
N ASN A 275 -25.89 -22.05 19.85
CA ASN A 275 -26.98 -22.61 20.64
C ASN A 275 -26.36 -23.08 21.98
N PRO A 276 -26.68 -22.45 23.12
CA PRO A 276 -26.05 -22.79 24.40
C PRO A 276 -26.37 -24.24 24.82
N LEU A 277 -27.40 -24.83 24.20
CA LEU A 277 -27.80 -26.22 24.37
C LEU A 277 -26.76 -27.22 23.81
N LEU A 278 -26.06 -26.90 22.71
CA LEU A 278 -25.06 -27.81 22.12
C LEU A 278 -23.76 -27.85 22.93
N SER A 279 -23.32 -26.70 23.48
CA SER A 279 -22.12 -26.64 24.34
C SER A 279 -22.32 -27.43 25.64
N SER A 280 -23.52 -27.35 26.23
CA SER A 280 -23.88 -28.11 27.43
C SER A 280 -23.92 -29.62 27.18
N MET A 281 -24.39 -30.09 26.02
CA MET A 281 -24.40 -31.52 25.68
C MET A 281 -23.00 -32.10 25.48
N VAL A 282 -22.07 -31.33 24.88
CA VAL A 282 -20.68 -31.78 24.67
C VAL A 282 -19.93 -31.91 26.01
N LEU A 283 -20.11 -30.95 26.92
CA LEU A 283 -19.53 -31.02 28.27
C LEU A 283 -20.10 -32.18 29.10
N ALA A 284 -21.41 -32.46 28.99
CA ALA A 284 -22.04 -33.59 29.67
C ALA A 284 -21.55 -34.95 29.13
N LEU A 285 -21.34 -35.08 27.81
CA LEU A 285 -20.77 -36.27 27.20
C LEU A 285 -19.32 -36.50 27.66
N MET A 286 -18.48 -35.46 27.69
CA MET A 286 -17.08 -35.58 28.12
C MET A 286 -16.94 -35.98 29.60
N LEU A 287 -17.83 -35.51 30.47
CA LEU A 287 -17.87 -35.92 31.89
C LEU A 287 -18.31 -37.39 32.07
N SER A 288 -19.20 -37.90 31.21
CA SER A 288 -19.60 -39.31 31.24
C SER A 288 -18.49 -40.28 30.83
N PHE A 289 -17.60 -39.86 29.92
CA PHE A 289 -16.42 -40.66 29.54
C PHE A 289 -15.30 -40.65 30.60
N LEU A 290 -15.17 -39.58 31.39
CA LEU A 290 -14.21 -39.50 32.49
C LEU A 290 -14.62 -40.34 33.72
N SER A 291 -15.91 -40.63 33.89
CA SER A 291 -16.39 -41.54 34.95
C SER A 291 -16.17 -43.04 34.67
N LEU A 292 -15.76 -43.41 33.44
CA LEU A 292 -15.47 -44.80 33.06
C LEU A 292 -13.99 -45.20 33.24
N TYR A 293 -13.13 -44.26 33.66
CA TYR A 293 -11.70 -44.51 33.91
C TYR A 293 -11.31 -44.18 35.35
N TYR A 294 -11.96 -44.81 36.33
CA TYR A 294 -11.38 -45.02 37.66
C TYR A 294 -11.21 -46.52 37.89
N CYS A 295 -10.11 -47.06 37.36
CA CYS A 295 -9.62 -48.39 37.74
C CYS A 295 -8.68 -48.21 38.94
N THR A 296 -9.01 -48.89 40.03
CA THR A 296 -8.29 -48.95 41.29
C THR A 296 -6.89 -49.57 41.12
N ILE A 297 -5.84 -48.87 41.57
CA ILE A 297 -4.51 -49.45 41.79
C ILE A 297 -4.47 -50.01 43.22
N THR A 298 -4.51 -51.33 43.36
CA THR A 298 -4.19 -52.03 44.60
C THR A 298 -2.70 -52.40 44.59
N HIS A 299 -1.93 -51.90 45.55
CA HIS A 299 -0.56 -52.36 45.78
C HIS A 299 -0.56 -53.72 46.50
N PRO A 300 0.25 -54.70 46.08
CA PRO A 300 0.55 -55.86 46.91
C PRO A 300 1.67 -55.53 47.89
N SER A 301 1.45 -55.92 49.14
CA SER A 301 2.39 -55.92 50.25
C SER A 301 3.49 -56.98 50.08
N VAL A 302 4.75 -56.59 50.32
CA VAL A 302 5.81 -57.43 50.91
C VAL A 302 6.57 -56.57 51.91
#